data_AF-A0A497PMD4-F1
#
_entry.id   AF-A0A497PMD4-F1
#
_cell.length_a   1.000
_cell.length_b   1.000
_cell.length_c   1.000
_cell.angle_alpha   90.00
_cell.angle_beta   90.00
_cell.angle_gamma   90.00
#
_symmetry.space_group_name_H-M   'P 1'
#
loop_
_entity.id
_entity.type
_entity.pdbx_description
1 polymer ?
#
loop_
_entity_poly.entity_id
_entity_poly.type
_entity_poly.pdbx_seq_one_letter_code
_entity_poly.pdbx_strand_id
1 'polypeptide(L)'
;GEDKVEEHIINSDEEIEEDVLAEIKKYVLKWIDSSNDDFIDKWERIYPVIISEIRRVIEERRKRKELGEMYIKGIRNILNYEEVKLSKDIDTLVSFMEDKSRVNSLINFLSEFKRLLVVLGEETPEFKFEKTVLINLPYVKDEYVEGGIGFLTPKRIDFERLLRLLERYARRIKKALEQI
;
A
#
# COMPACT_ATOMS: atom_id res chain seq x y z
N GLY A 1 13.34 15.07 -0.44
CA GLY A 1 11.99 15.56 -0.79
C GLY A 1 11.43 16.13 0.49
N GLU A 2 10.90 17.34 0.44
CA GLU A 2 10.38 18.01 1.64
C GLU A 2 9.25 17.19 2.26
N ASP A 3 9.39 16.83 3.53
CA ASP A 3 8.30 16.28 4.34
C ASP A 3 7.17 17.31 4.36
N LYS A 4 6.19 17.11 3.48
CA LYS A 4 5.06 18.01 3.36
C LYS A 4 4.16 17.78 4.59
N VAL A 5 4.25 18.69 5.55
CA VAL A 5 3.37 18.68 6.73
C VAL A 5 1.95 18.95 6.26
N GLU A 6 1.08 17.93 6.34
CA GLU A 6 -0.36 18.09 6.15
C GLU A 6 -1.01 18.50 7.47
N GLU A 7 -1.70 19.64 7.48
CA GLU A 7 -2.49 20.12 8.60
C GLU A 7 -3.94 19.60 8.51
N HIS A 8 -4.55 19.33 9.67
CA HIS A 8 -5.97 18.98 9.76
C HIS A 8 -6.60 19.73 10.93
N ILE A 9 -7.71 20.41 10.67
CA ILE A 9 -8.43 21.20 11.68
C ILE A 9 -9.57 20.35 12.21
N ILE A 10 -9.59 20.11 13.52
CA ILE A 10 -10.67 19.43 14.23
C ILE A 10 -11.52 20.51 14.90
N ASN A 11 -12.81 20.52 14.58
CA ASN A 11 -13.78 21.39 15.25
C ASN A 11 -14.52 20.56 16.30
N SER A 12 -14.55 21.03 17.55
CA SER A 12 -15.28 20.40 18.64
C SER A 12 -15.93 21.47 19.51
N ASP A 13 -17.12 21.18 20.03
CA ASP A 13 -17.80 22.01 21.03
C ASP A 13 -17.32 21.67 22.46
N GLU A 14 -16.38 20.73 22.61
CA GLU A 14 -15.74 20.41 23.89
C GLU A 14 -14.76 21.54 24.30
N GLU A 15 -14.99 22.15 25.47
CA GLU A 15 -14.03 23.07 26.09
C GLU A 15 -12.89 22.28 26.74
N ILE A 16 -11.65 22.57 26.34
CA ILE A 16 -10.44 21.89 26.82
C ILE A 16 -9.42 22.95 27.21
N GLU A 17 -8.97 22.88 28.46
CA GLU A 17 -7.89 23.73 28.97
C GLU A 17 -6.56 23.43 28.25
N GLU A 18 -5.72 24.46 28.09
CA GLU A 18 -4.51 24.37 27.27
C GLU A 18 -3.50 23.34 27.81
N ASP A 19 -3.38 23.22 29.13
CA ASP A 19 -2.51 22.24 29.80
C ASP A 19 -3.00 20.79 29.59
N VAL A 20 -4.31 20.59 29.61
CA VAL A 20 -4.95 19.31 29.30
C VAL A 20 -4.73 18.94 27.83
N LEU A 21 -4.88 19.89 26.91
CA LEU A 21 -4.62 19.67 25.49
C LEU A 21 -3.16 19.27 25.23
N ALA A 22 -2.21 19.87 25.95
CA ALA A 22 -0.79 19.52 25.86
C ALA A 22 -0.52 18.07 26.32
N GLU A 23 -1.19 17.62 27.39
CA GLU A 23 -1.10 16.23 27.82
C GLU A 23 -1.78 15.27 26.84
N ILE A 24 -2.97 15.59 26.31
CA ILE A 24 -3.61 14.79 25.26
C ILE A 24 -2.64 14.60 24.07
N LYS A 25 -2.02 15.68 23.59
CA LYS A 25 -1.03 15.62 22.50
C LYS A 25 0.10 14.63 22.79
N LYS A 26 0.68 14.67 23.99
CA LYS A 26 1.77 13.76 24.40
C LYS A 26 1.34 12.30 24.41
N TYR A 27 0.13 11.99 24.84
CA TYR A 27 -0.40 10.62 24.83
C TYR A 27 -0.80 10.15 23.43
N VAL A 28 -1.37 11.02 22.61
CA VAL A 28 -1.63 10.74 21.19
C VAL A 28 -0.33 10.41 20.45
N LEU A 29 0.76 11.14 20.70
CA LEU A 29 2.07 10.82 20.10
C LEU A 29 2.55 9.42 20.51
N LYS A 30 2.47 9.06 21.79
CA LYS A 30 2.81 7.71 22.26
C LYS A 30 1.94 6.64 21.64
N TRP A 31 0.64 6.91 21.48
CA TRP A 31 -0.29 6.01 20.81
C TRP A 31 0.08 5.79 19.34
N ILE A 32 0.39 6.86 18.60
CA ILE A 32 0.83 6.76 17.20
C ILE A 32 2.11 5.91 17.09
N ASP A 33 3.10 6.15 17.95
CA ASP A 33 4.40 5.49 17.89
C ASP A 33 4.33 4.00 18.25
N SER A 34 3.44 3.62 19.17
CA SER A 34 3.35 2.25 19.70
C SER A 34 2.17 1.44 19.14
N SER A 35 1.20 2.09 18.52
CA SER A 35 -0.12 1.51 18.19
C SER A 35 -0.84 0.87 19.38
N ASN A 36 -0.56 1.31 20.62
CA ASN A 36 -1.22 0.80 21.83
C ASN A 36 -2.32 1.76 22.31
N ASP A 37 -3.58 1.35 22.15
CA ASP A 37 -4.78 2.11 22.50
C ASP A 37 -4.87 2.49 23.99
N ASP A 38 -4.17 1.77 24.89
CA ASP A 38 -4.12 2.09 26.33
C ASP A 38 -3.68 3.54 26.61
N PHE A 39 -2.88 4.12 25.72
CA PHE A 39 -2.41 5.51 25.86
C PHE A 39 -3.53 6.55 25.66
N ILE A 40 -4.59 6.22 24.93
CA ILE A 40 -5.71 7.13 24.66
C ILE A 40 -6.98 6.76 25.41
N ASP A 41 -7.10 5.54 25.96
CA ASP A 41 -8.26 5.06 26.74
C ASP A 41 -8.79 6.04 27.79
N LYS A 42 -7.88 6.63 28.58
CA LYS A 42 -8.25 7.63 29.59
C LYS A 42 -8.92 8.83 28.93
N TRP A 43 -8.33 9.33 27.85
CA TRP A 43 -8.78 10.54 27.18
C TRP A 43 -10.04 10.29 26.36
N GLU A 44 -10.19 9.10 25.77
CA GLU A 44 -11.41 8.70 25.05
C GLU A 44 -12.64 8.70 25.97
N ARG A 45 -12.46 8.43 27.26
CA ARG A 45 -13.55 8.53 28.25
C ARG A 45 -13.88 9.96 28.67
N ILE A 46 -12.90 10.86 28.69
CA ILE A 46 -13.06 12.25 29.18
C ILE A 46 -13.46 13.20 28.06
N TYR A 47 -12.86 13.04 26.88
CA TYR A 47 -13.06 13.84 25.66
C TYR A 47 -13.33 12.92 24.45
N PRO A 48 -14.47 12.22 24.45
CA PRO A 48 -14.78 11.24 23.41
C PRO A 48 -14.84 11.85 22.01
N VAL A 49 -15.33 13.10 21.88
CA VAL A 49 -15.49 13.72 20.56
C VAL A 49 -14.12 14.01 19.97
N ILE A 50 -13.23 14.72 20.68
CA ILE A 50 -11.91 15.05 20.13
C ILE A 50 -11.06 13.80 19.88
N ILE A 51 -11.10 12.80 20.75
CA ILE A 51 -10.30 11.58 20.59
C ILE A 51 -10.83 10.74 19.42
N SER A 52 -12.15 10.66 19.24
CA SER A 52 -12.72 9.97 18.07
C SER A 52 -12.35 10.65 16.76
N GLU A 53 -12.32 11.99 16.70
CA GLU A 53 -11.87 12.73 15.52
C GLU A 53 -10.37 12.57 15.27
N ILE A 54 -9.54 12.64 16.31
CA ILE A 54 -8.09 12.35 16.21
C ILE A 54 -7.87 10.93 15.68
N ARG A 55 -8.60 9.95 16.22
CA ARG A 55 -8.54 8.55 15.77
C ARG A 55 -8.96 8.44 14.30
N ARG A 56 -10.07 9.06 13.91
CA ARG A 56 -10.53 9.10 12.51
C ARG A 56 -9.46 9.65 11.57
N VAL A 57 -8.84 10.78 11.91
CA VAL A 57 -7.80 11.42 11.10
C VAL A 57 -6.56 10.54 10.96
N ILE A 58 -6.13 9.91 12.07
CA ILE A 58 -4.98 9.02 12.06
C ILE A 58 -5.27 7.75 11.26
N GLU A 59 -6.45 7.16 11.41
CA GLU A 59 -6.87 5.98 10.64
C GLU A 59 -7.07 6.30 9.16
N GLU A 60 -7.65 7.45 8.81
CA GLU A 60 -7.71 7.93 7.43
C GLU A 60 -6.32 8.14 6.85
N ARG A 61 -5.37 8.68 7.62
CA ARG A 61 -3.98 8.84 7.19
C ARG A 61 -3.24 7.52 7.08
N ARG A 62 -3.46 6.58 7.99
CA ARG A 62 -2.94 5.21 7.88
C ARG A 62 -3.47 4.58 6.61
N LYS A 63 -4.79 4.66 6.37
CA LYS A 63 -5.40 4.25 5.09
C LYS A 63 -4.78 4.96 3.90
N ARG A 64 -4.49 6.27 3.97
CA ARG A 64 -3.80 7.01 2.90
C ARG A 64 -2.34 6.62 2.70
N LYS A 65 -1.62 6.27 3.77
CA LYS A 65 -0.28 5.65 3.69
C LYS A 65 -0.36 4.20 3.18
N GLU A 66 -1.47 3.50 3.41
CA GLU A 66 -1.81 2.20 2.82
C GLU A 66 -2.20 2.30 1.34
N LEU A 67 -2.51 3.50 0.81
CA LEU A 67 -2.73 3.75 -0.63
C LEU A 67 -1.42 3.72 -1.44
N GLY A 68 -0.46 2.85 -1.12
CA GLY A 68 0.88 2.83 -1.73
C GLY A 68 0.84 3.11 -3.25
N GLU A 69 1.77 3.89 -3.78
CA GLU A 69 1.67 4.26 -5.20
C GLU A 69 2.13 3.11 -6.10
N MET A 70 1.23 2.60 -6.96
CA MET A 70 1.58 1.59 -7.96
C MET A 70 2.03 2.25 -9.27
N TYR A 71 3.30 2.05 -9.62
CA TYR A 71 3.87 2.52 -10.88
C TYR A 71 3.88 1.41 -11.94
N ILE A 72 2.98 1.49 -12.91
CA ILE A 72 2.87 0.50 -13.99
C ILE A 72 3.58 1.01 -15.25
N LYS A 73 4.49 0.19 -15.81
CA LYS A 73 5.15 0.41 -17.10
C LYS A 73 5.06 -0.84 -17.96
N GLY A 74 5.14 -0.65 -19.28
CA GLY A 74 5.17 -1.77 -20.22
C GLY A 74 3.81 -2.37 -20.58
N ILE A 75 2.68 -1.70 -20.27
CA ILE A 75 1.33 -2.15 -20.67
C ILE A 75 1.27 -2.43 -22.18
N ARG A 76 1.84 -1.56 -23.02
CA ARG A 76 1.89 -1.80 -24.47
C ARG A 76 2.60 -3.10 -24.85
N ASN A 77 3.56 -3.56 -24.04
CA ASN A 77 4.30 -4.79 -24.33
C ASN A 77 3.42 -6.03 -24.11
N ILE A 78 2.48 -5.99 -23.16
CA ILE A 78 1.57 -7.12 -22.92
C ILE A 78 0.61 -7.33 -24.10
N LEU A 79 0.31 -6.25 -24.84
CA LEU A 79 -0.57 -6.27 -26.01
C LEU A 79 0.07 -6.96 -27.23
N ASN A 80 1.39 -7.19 -27.21
CA ASN A 80 2.09 -7.88 -28.28
C ASN A 80 1.90 -9.41 -28.22
N TYR A 81 1.32 -9.94 -27.13
CA TYR A 81 1.06 -11.36 -26.98
C TYR A 81 -0.38 -11.66 -27.44
N GLU A 82 -0.51 -12.44 -28.51
CA GLU A 82 -1.82 -12.76 -29.11
C GLU A 82 -2.77 -13.41 -28.10
N GLU A 83 -2.27 -14.28 -27.22
CA GLU A 83 -3.05 -14.93 -26.18
C GLU A 83 -3.71 -13.95 -25.20
N VAL A 84 -3.05 -12.83 -24.89
CA VAL A 84 -3.60 -11.76 -24.05
C VAL A 84 -4.50 -10.85 -24.87
N LYS A 85 -4.14 -10.60 -26.14
CA LYS A 85 -4.92 -9.73 -27.03
C LYS A 85 -6.29 -10.31 -27.39
N LEU A 86 -6.38 -11.63 -27.50
CA LEU A 86 -7.60 -12.35 -27.81
C LEU A 86 -8.44 -12.69 -26.57
N SER A 87 -7.97 -12.36 -25.36
CA SER A 87 -8.70 -12.58 -24.10
C SER A 87 -9.38 -11.30 -23.62
N LYS A 88 -10.19 -11.41 -22.57
CA LYS A 88 -10.79 -10.28 -21.85
C LYS A 88 -9.79 -9.52 -20.96
N ASP A 89 -8.52 -9.92 -20.98
CA ASP A 89 -7.52 -9.39 -20.06
C ASP A 89 -7.21 -7.92 -20.33
N ILE A 90 -7.33 -7.47 -21.59
CA ILE A 90 -7.15 -6.06 -21.94
C ILE A 90 -8.22 -5.20 -21.27
N ASP A 91 -9.49 -5.54 -21.46
CA ASP A 91 -10.60 -4.79 -20.86
C ASP A 91 -10.52 -4.81 -19.33
N THR A 92 -10.16 -5.98 -18.78
CA THR A 92 -9.94 -6.14 -17.33
C THR A 92 -8.79 -5.26 -16.84
N LEU A 93 -7.73 -5.08 -17.64
CA LEU A 93 -6.54 -4.31 -17.27
C LEU A 93 -6.85 -2.82 -17.29
N VAL A 94 -7.55 -2.35 -18.33
CA VAL A 94 -8.00 -0.97 -18.43
C VAL A 94 -8.93 -0.64 -17.27
N SER A 95 -9.95 -1.46 -17.03
CA SER A 95 -10.88 -1.28 -15.91
C SER A 95 -10.17 -1.31 -14.55
N PHE A 96 -9.21 -2.21 -14.36
CA PHE A 96 -8.40 -2.27 -13.13
C PHE A 96 -7.61 -0.97 -12.91
N MET A 97 -7.00 -0.43 -13.97
CA MET A 97 -6.20 0.80 -13.86
C MET A 97 -7.02 2.06 -13.59
N GLU A 98 -8.27 2.10 -14.01
CA GLU A 98 -9.18 3.23 -13.75
C GLU A 98 -9.76 3.19 -12.33
N ASP A 99 -9.89 2.01 -11.74
CA ASP A 99 -10.45 1.81 -10.41
C ASP A 99 -9.38 1.87 -9.32
N LYS A 100 -9.24 3.06 -8.72
CA LYS A 100 -8.32 3.27 -7.59
C LYS A 100 -8.53 2.26 -6.46
N SER A 101 -9.77 1.90 -6.15
CA SER A 101 -10.06 0.98 -5.03
C SER A 101 -9.50 -0.42 -5.27
N ARG A 102 -9.54 -0.89 -6.52
CA ARG A 102 -8.96 -2.19 -6.93
C ARG A 102 -7.44 -2.15 -6.93
N VAL A 103 -6.84 -1.06 -7.38
CA VAL A 103 -5.38 -0.86 -7.29
C VAL A 103 -4.92 -0.93 -5.85
N ASN A 104 -5.61 -0.24 -4.94
CA ASN A 104 -5.28 -0.26 -3.50
C ASN A 104 -5.45 -1.65 -2.89
N SER A 105 -6.52 -2.35 -3.24
CA SER A 105 -6.75 -3.71 -2.77
C SER A 105 -5.60 -4.63 -3.18
N LEU A 106 -5.07 -4.47 -4.40
CA LEU A 106 -3.92 -5.24 -4.87
C LEU A 106 -2.65 -4.90 -4.08
N ILE A 107 -2.41 -3.64 -3.77
CA ILE A 107 -1.26 -3.23 -2.96
C ILE A 107 -1.33 -3.83 -1.56
N ASN A 108 -2.51 -3.81 -0.94
CA ASN A 108 -2.76 -4.42 0.37
C ASN A 108 -2.53 -5.92 0.31
N PHE A 109 -3.10 -6.61 -0.67
CA PHE A 109 -2.85 -8.04 -0.88
C PHE A 109 -1.35 -8.34 -1.03
N LEU A 110 -0.62 -7.56 -1.84
CA LEU A 110 0.82 -7.77 -2.06
C LEU A 110 1.68 -7.52 -0.82
N SER A 111 1.25 -6.64 0.09
CA SER A 111 2.01 -6.28 1.30
C SER A 111 1.98 -7.37 2.38
N GLU A 112 1.03 -8.30 2.30
CA GLU A 112 0.94 -9.46 3.21
C GLU A 112 2.05 -10.49 2.97
N PHE A 113 2.66 -10.48 1.77
CA PHE A 113 3.66 -11.46 1.38
C PHE A 113 5.08 -10.93 1.59
N LYS A 114 5.83 -11.54 2.52
CA LYS A 114 7.25 -11.23 2.80
C LYS A 114 8.25 -11.94 1.88
N ARG A 115 7.79 -12.70 0.88
CA ARG A 115 8.63 -13.49 -0.05
C ARG A 115 8.13 -13.35 -1.49
N LEU A 116 8.88 -13.90 -2.44
CA LEU A 116 8.45 -13.99 -3.84
C LEU A 116 7.05 -14.61 -3.94
N LEU A 117 6.13 -13.86 -4.53
CA LEU A 117 4.78 -14.28 -4.82
C LEU A 117 4.65 -14.56 -6.32
N VAL A 118 4.03 -15.69 -6.66
CA VAL A 118 3.67 -16.06 -8.03
C VAL A 118 2.23 -16.56 -8.00
N VAL A 119 1.32 -15.85 -8.65
CA VAL A 119 -0.11 -16.14 -8.63
C VAL A 119 -0.65 -16.10 -10.05
N LEU A 120 -1.48 -17.08 -10.42
CA LEU A 120 -2.16 -17.04 -11.71
C LEU A 120 -3.15 -15.88 -11.71
N GLY A 121 -3.26 -15.15 -12.82
CA GLY A 121 -4.12 -13.97 -12.89
C GLY A 121 -5.59 -14.26 -12.59
N GLU A 122 -6.06 -15.50 -12.78
CA GLU A 122 -7.42 -15.95 -12.48
C GLU A 122 -7.65 -16.25 -10.99
N GLU A 123 -6.56 -16.43 -10.24
CA GLU A 123 -6.53 -16.70 -8.79
C GLU A 123 -6.34 -15.41 -7.97
N THR A 124 -6.19 -14.26 -8.63
CA THR A 124 -6.03 -12.99 -7.92
C THR A 124 -7.39 -12.51 -7.41
N PRO A 125 -7.54 -12.11 -6.13
CA PRO A 125 -8.84 -11.69 -5.60
C PRO A 125 -9.37 -10.39 -6.23
N GLU A 126 -8.49 -9.48 -6.63
CA GLU A 126 -8.82 -8.11 -7.05
C GLU A 126 -9.08 -7.97 -8.56
N PHE A 127 -8.63 -8.95 -9.34
CA PHE A 127 -8.82 -9.02 -10.78
C PHE A 127 -8.80 -10.48 -11.24
N LYS A 128 -9.49 -10.76 -12.35
CA LYS A 128 -9.44 -12.08 -12.99
C LYS A 128 -8.86 -11.94 -14.39
N PHE A 129 -7.54 -12.09 -14.49
CA PHE A 129 -6.86 -12.17 -15.78
C PHE A 129 -6.65 -13.64 -16.18
N GLU A 130 -7.25 -14.07 -17.27
CA GLU A 130 -7.29 -15.46 -17.69
C GLU A 130 -5.94 -15.98 -18.21
N LYS A 131 -5.16 -15.13 -18.88
CA LYS A 131 -3.93 -15.52 -19.60
C LYS A 131 -2.67 -14.93 -19.00
N THR A 132 -2.74 -14.34 -17.81
CA THR A 132 -1.59 -13.72 -17.15
C THR A 132 -1.20 -14.41 -15.85
N VAL A 133 -0.02 -14.04 -15.36
CA VAL A 133 0.55 -14.40 -14.07
C VAL A 133 1.06 -13.11 -13.43
N LEU A 134 0.75 -12.94 -12.15
CA LEU A 134 1.31 -11.90 -11.30
C LEU A 134 2.53 -12.47 -10.57
N ILE A 135 3.67 -11.79 -10.69
CA ILE A 135 4.89 -12.10 -9.97
C ILE A 135 5.28 -10.86 -9.17
N ASN A 136 5.48 -10.99 -7.86
CA ASN A 136 5.89 -9.88 -7.00
C ASN A 136 7.06 -10.29 -6.09
N LEU A 137 8.07 -9.43 -6.00
CA LEU A 137 9.19 -9.56 -5.08
C LEU A 137 9.17 -8.36 -4.10
N PRO A 138 8.84 -8.59 -2.82
CA PRO A 138 8.72 -7.52 -1.83
C PRO A 138 10.08 -6.97 -1.39
N TYR A 139 10.09 -5.69 -1.01
CA TYR A 139 11.15 -5.04 -0.26
C TYR A 139 10.78 -5.09 1.22
N VAL A 140 11.50 -5.92 1.97
CA VAL A 140 11.29 -6.08 3.42
C VAL A 140 12.37 -5.30 4.14
N LYS A 141 11.96 -4.41 5.05
CA LYS A 141 12.83 -3.74 6.01
C LYS A 141 12.30 -4.06 7.41
N ASP A 142 13.21 -4.52 8.26
CA ASP A 142 12.88 -5.13 9.55
C ASP A 142 11.81 -6.21 9.39
N GLU A 143 10.60 -5.99 9.89
CA GLU A 143 9.46 -6.91 9.81
C GLU A 143 8.32 -6.41 8.90
N TYR A 144 8.53 -5.32 8.15
CA TYR A 144 7.52 -4.67 7.33
C TYR A 144 7.86 -4.70 5.83
N VAL A 145 6.83 -4.83 4.99
CA VAL A 145 6.97 -4.67 3.54
C VAL A 145 6.86 -3.18 3.21
N GLU A 146 7.98 -2.56 2.82
CA GLU A 146 8.03 -1.13 2.43
C GLU A 146 7.62 -0.92 0.96
N GLY A 147 7.57 -1.99 0.16
CA GLY A 147 7.12 -1.95 -1.22
C GLY A 147 7.40 -3.26 -1.96
N GLY A 148 7.27 -3.25 -3.27
CA GLY A 148 7.58 -4.42 -4.10
C GLY A 148 7.87 -4.04 -5.54
N ILE A 149 8.50 -4.97 -6.26
CA ILE A 149 8.62 -4.91 -7.72
C ILE A 149 8.06 -6.20 -8.30
N GLY A 150 7.36 -6.10 -9.40
CA GLY A 150 6.70 -7.25 -10.00
C GLY A 150 6.48 -7.15 -11.50
N PHE A 151 5.95 -8.22 -12.04
CA PHE A 151 5.52 -8.35 -13.42
C PHE A 151 4.08 -8.86 -13.48
N LEU A 152 3.28 -8.24 -14.34
CA LEU A 152 2.08 -8.85 -14.90
C LEU A 152 2.44 -9.34 -16.30
N THR A 153 2.49 -10.66 -16.48
CA THR A 153 3.07 -11.29 -17.68
C THR A 153 2.15 -12.37 -18.24
N PRO A 154 2.20 -12.70 -19.54
CA PRO A 154 1.53 -13.89 -20.05
C PRO A 154 1.98 -15.16 -19.33
N LYS A 155 1.10 -16.16 -19.26
CA LYS A 155 1.40 -17.49 -18.70
C LYS A 155 2.58 -18.16 -19.42
N ARG A 156 2.70 -17.98 -20.74
CA ARG A 156 3.78 -18.54 -21.56
C ARG A 156 4.94 -17.57 -21.68
N ILE A 157 5.78 -17.51 -20.66
CA ILE A 157 7.02 -16.71 -20.67
C ILE A 157 8.22 -17.53 -20.18
N ASP A 158 9.42 -17.12 -20.59
CA ASP A 158 10.68 -17.62 -20.02
C ASP A 158 10.80 -17.13 -18.56
N PHE A 159 10.26 -17.93 -17.65
CA PHE A 159 10.19 -17.64 -16.23
C PHE A 159 11.57 -17.50 -15.59
N GLU A 160 12.54 -18.30 -16.02
CA GLU A 160 13.91 -18.27 -15.51
C GLU A 160 14.61 -16.94 -15.84
N ARG A 161 14.45 -16.47 -17.09
CA ARG A 161 14.93 -15.15 -17.50
C ARG A 161 14.22 -14.04 -16.75
N LEU A 162 12.91 -14.15 -16.56
CA LEU A 162 12.11 -13.13 -15.88
C LEU A 162 12.52 -12.98 -14.40
N LEU A 163 12.72 -14.10 -13.70
CA LEU A 163 13.16 -14.10 -12.30
C LEU A 163 14.55 -13.47 -12.15
N ARG A 164 15.50 -13.82 -13.02
CA ARG A 164 16.84 -13.19 -13.05
C ARG A 164 16.76 -11.66 -13.22
N LEU A 165 15.88 -11.18 -14.08
CA LEU A 165 15.66 -9.75 -14.27
C LEU A 165 15.06 -9.12 -13.02
N LEU A 166 14.05 -9.76 -12.42
CA LEU A 166 13.39 -9.29 -11.20
C LEU A 166 14.39 -9.11 -10.05
N GLU A 167 15.20 -10.14 -9.77
CA GLU A 167 16.22 -10.11 -8.73
C GLU A 167 17.30 -9.06 -8.99
N ARG A 168 17.68 -8.85 -10.26
CA ARG A 168 18.63 -7.81 -10.64
C ARG A 168 18.08 -6.42 -10.35
N TYR A 169 16.83 -6.14 -10.72
CA TYR A 169 16.21 -4.83 -10.48
C TYR A 169 15.91 -4.61 -9.00
N ALA A 170 15.40 -5.62 -8.30
CA ALA A 170 15.16 -5.55 -6.86
C ALA A 170 16.44 -5.21 -6.08
N ARG A 171 17.57 -5.84 -6.41
CA ARG A 171 18.88 -5.50 -5.80
C ARG A 171 19.30 -4.07 -6.08
N ARG A 172 19.00 -3.53 -7.27
CA ARG A 172 19.34 -2.14 -7.62
C ARG A 172 18.47 -1.14 -6.86
N ILE A 173 17.18 -1.43 -6.72
CA ILE A 173 16.25 -0.58 -5.97
C ILE A 173 16.61 -0.61 -4.50
N LYS A 174 16.86 -1.78 -3.91
CA LYS A 174 17.32 -1.90 -2.53
C LYS A 174 18.57 -1.03 -2.26
N LYS A 175 19.60 -1.13 -3.12
CA LYS A 175 20.81 -0.29 -3.00
C LYS A 175 20.54 1.20 -3.11
N ALA A 176 19.57 1.61 -3.93
CA ALA A 176 19.21 3.02 -4.07
C ALA A 176 18.46 3.53 -2.84
N LEU A 177 17.59 2.70 -2.24
CA LEU A 177 16.86 3.02 -1.02
C LEU A 177 17.79 3.11 0.20
N GLU A 178 18.84 2.29 0.27
CA GLU A 178 19.85 2.33 1.35
C GLU A 178 20.76 3.59 1.31
N GLN A 179 20.71 4.39 0.24
CA GLN A 179 21.56 5.57 0.05
C GLN A 179 20.85 6.91 0.37
N ILE A 180 19.57 6.84 0.75
CA ILE A 180 18.72 7.99 1.09
C ILE A 180 18.52 7.99 2.61
#